data_AF-A0A1I2QMX1-F1
#
_entry.id   AF-A0A1I2QMX1-F1
#
_cell.length_a   1.000
_cell.length_b   1.000
_cell.length_c   1.000
_cell.angle_alpha   90.00
_cell.angle_beta   90.00
_cell.angle_gamma   90.00
#
_symmetry.space_group_name_H-M   'P 1'
#
loop_
_entity.id
_entity.type
_entity.pdbx_description
1 polymer ?
#
loop_
_entity_poly.entity_id
_entity_poly.type
_entity_poly.pdbx_seq_one_letter_code
_entity_poly.pdbx_strand_id
1 'polypeptide(L)'
;MSALTSDQKLVRMANQIASFFRSYPDEEAVAGIHKHIVAFWTPKMRHALENFGPTEGSGLDPLALKAITEEPPQSNSPVRAATHDPALQGAGASDAG
;
A
#
# COMPACT_ATOMS: atom_id res chain seq x y z
N MET A 1 18.06 -10.12 -20.72
CA MET A 1 17.12 -9.34 -19.89
C MET A 1 16.51 -10.30 -18.89
N SER A 2 17.08 -10.44 -17.68
CA SER A 2 16.50 -11.33 -16.67
C SER A 2 15.14 -10.77 -16.25
N ALA A 3 14.11 -11.60 -16.36
CA ALA A 3 12.81 -11.29 -15.79
C ALA A 3 12.98 -11.08 -14.28
N LEU A 4 12.45 -9.98 -13.74
CA LEU A 4 12.44 -9.72 -12.29
C LEU A 4 11.86 -10.95 -11.57
N THR A 5 12.52 -11.36 -10.48
CA THR A 5 11.98 -12.41 -9.62
C THR A 5 10.66 -11.95 -9.01
N SER A 6 9.84 -12.88 -8.52
CA SER A 6 8.56 -12.55 -7.89
C SER A 6 8.73 -11.52 -6.77
N ASP A 7 9.77 -11.64 -5.94
CA ASP A 7 10.03 -10.72 -4.83
C ASP A 7 10.46 -9.33 -5.31
N GLN A 8 11.31 -9.26 -6.33
CA GLN A 8 11.69 -7.99 -6.96
C GLN A 8 10.48 -7.27 -7.57
N LYS A 9 9.51 -8.02 -8.11
CA LYS A 9 8.24 -7.44 -8.59
C LYS A 9 7.42 -6.88 -7.44
N LEU A 10 7.33 -7.57 -6.30
CA LEU A 10 6.64 -7.08 -5.12
C LEU A 10 7.29 -5.79 -4.60
N VAL A 11 8.62 -5.76 -4.46
CA VAL A 11 9.34 -4.54 -4.06
C VAL A 11 9.06 -3.38 -5.01
N ARG A 12 9.12 -3.64 -6.33
CA ARG A 12 8.79 -2.61 -7.33
C ARG A 12 7.38 -2.05 -7.15
N MET A 13 6.38 -2.91 -6.92
CA MET A 13 5.00 -2.47 -6.69
C MET A 13 4.85 -1.69 -5.38
N ALA A 14 5.49 -2.15 -4.29
CA ALA A 14 5.52 -1.44 -3.01
C ALA A 14 6.13 -0.04 -3.15
N ASN A 15 7.22 0.10 -3.91
CA ASN A 15 7.85 1.39 -4.18
C ASN A 15 6.96 2.32 -5.02
N GLN A 16 6.16 1.76 -5.96
CA GLN A 16 5.19 2.55 -6.70
C GLN A 16 4.11 3.11 -5.76
N ILE A 17 3.62 2.31 -4.82
CA ILE A 17 2.68 2.78 -3.79
C ILE A 17 3.36 3.86 -2.93
N ALA A 18 4.57 3.62 -2.43
CA ALA A 18 5.31 4.59 -1.62
C ALA A 18 5.52 5.94 -2.35
N SER A 19 5.82 5.90 -3.65
CA SER A 19 6.00 7.12 -4.46
C SER A 19 4.76 8.02 -4.49
N PHE A 20 3.56 7.44 -4.46
CA PHE A 20 2.30 8.19 -4.36
C PHE A 20 2.15 8.88 -3.01
N PHE A 21 2.61 8.23 -1.93
CA PHE A 21 2.50 8.74 -0.57
C PHE A 21 3.63 9.70 -0.14
N ARG A 22 4.67 9.88 -0.97
CA ARG A 22 5.84 10.72 -0.62
C ARG A 22 5.55 12.20 -0.37
N SER A 23 4.42 12.71 -0.84
CA SER A 23 4.01 14.11 -0.60
C SER A 23 3.32 14.32 0.75
N TYR A 24 3.00 13.23 1.46
CA TYR A 24 2.35 13.28 2.78
C TYR A 24 3.40 13.20 3.90
N PRO A 25 3.05 13.65 5.13
CA PRO A 25 3.88 13.40 6.30
C PRO A 25 4.19 11.91 6.46
N ASP A 26 5.39 11.58 6.94
CA ASP A 26 5.87 10.19 7.08
C ASP A 26 4.86 9.27 7.79
N GLU A 27 4.25 9.72 8.89
CA GLU A 27 3.27 8.95 9.65
C GLU A 27 2.02 8.61 8.81
N GLU A 28 1.49 9.61 8.10
CA GLU A 28 0.34 9.47 7.20
C GLU A 28 0.66 8.59 5.98
N ALA A 29 1.88 8.74 5.44
CA ALA A 29 2.37 7.96 4.33
C ALA A 29 2.50 6.48 4.70
N VAL A 30 3.13 6.18 5.84
CA VAL A 30 3.29 4.82 6.37
C VAL A 30 1.93 4.16 6.60
N ALA A 31 1.00 4.85 7.25
CA ALA A 31 -0.36 4.34 7.49
C ALA A 31 -1.12 4.09 6.18
N GLY A 32 -1.00 4.98 5.19
CA GLY A 32 -1.62 4.83 3.87
C GLY A 32 -1.05 3.67 3.05
N ILE A 33 0.27 3.51 3.04
CA ILE A 33 0.94 2.40 2.35
C ILE A 33 0.52 1.07 2.99
N HIS A 34 0.57 0.97 4.33
CA HIS A 34 0.17 -0.24 5.05
C HIS A 34 -1.26 -0.63 4.71
N LYS A 35 -2.19 0.32 4.83
CA LYS A 35 -3.61 0.09 4.53
C LYS A 35 -3.83 -0.37 3.09
N HIS A 36 -3.12 0.21 2.13
CA HIS A 36 -3.21 -0.18 0.72
C HIS A 36 -2.71 -1.62 0.51
N ILE A 37 -1.54 -1.96 1.06
CA ILE A 37 -0.97 -3.31 0.96
C ILE A 37 -1.92 -4.33 1.60
N VAL A 38 -2.44 -4.07 2.80
CA VAL A 38 -3.36 -5.00 3.48
C VAL A 38 -4.68 -5.17 2.73
N ALA A 39 -5.24 -4.09 2.18
CA ALA A 39 -6.52 -4.11 1.47
C ALA A 39 -6.44 -4.85 0.12
N PHE A 40 -5.36 -4.68 -0.63
CA PHE A 40 -5.28 -5.16 -2.02
C PHE A 40 -4.37 -6.37 -2.23
N TRP A 41 -3.46 -6.68 -1.30
CA TRP A 41 -2.53 -7.79 -1.45
C TRP A 41 -2.96 -9.00 -0.64
N THR A 42 -2.70 -10.19 -1.19
CA THR A 42 -2.94 -11.45 -0.47
C THR A 42 -1.97 -11.61 0.70
N PRO A 43 -2.33 -12.38 1.75
CA PRO A 43 -1.43 -12.67 2.86
C PRO A 43 -0.07 -13.23 2.41
N LYS A 44 -0.07 -14.11 1.39
CA LYS A 44 1.16 -14.67 0.82
C LYS A 44 2.09 -13.60 0.22
N MET A 45 1.53 -12.61 -0.47
CA MET A 45 2.33 -11.51 -1.03
C MET A 45 2.93 -10.64 0.06
N ARG A 46 2.18 -10.37 1.12
CA ARG A 46 2.67 -9.59 2.27
C ARG A 46 3.82 -10.29 2.96
N HIS A 47 3.68 -11.57 3.27
CA HIS A 47 4.76 -12.36 3.86
C HIS A 47 6.00 -12.45 2.96
N ALA A 48 5.83 -12.56 1.64
CA ALA A 48 6.96 -12.54 0.73
C ALA A 48 7.70 -11.19 0.77
N LEU A 49 6.96 -10.07 0.81
CA LEU A 49 7.54 -8.74 0.94
C LEU A 49 8.19 -8.51 2.32
N GLU A 50 7.58 -8.99 3.39
CA GLU A 50 8.13 -8.95 4.76
C GLU A 50 9.44 -9.73 4.88
N ASN A 51 9.55 -10.87 4.20
CA ASN A 51 10.76 -11.69 4.23
C ASN A 51 11.89 -11.13 3.37
N PHE A 52 11.58 -10.57 2.19
CA PHE A 52 12.59 -10.08 1.24
C PHE A 52 12.93 -8.59 1.42
N GLY A 53 11.96 -7.76 1.78
CA GLY A 53 12.08 -6.32 1.90
C GLY A 53 13.21 -5.83 2.82
N PRO A 54 13.38 -6.40 4.03
CA PRO A 54 14.45 -6.02 4.95
C PRO A 54 15.86 -6.48 4.55
N THR A 55 16.01 -7.23 3.46
CA THR A 55 17.32 -7.72 3.01
C THR A 55 18.16 -6.61 2.39
N GLU A 56 19.49 -6.65 2.58
CA GLU A 56 20.40 -5.71 1.94
C GLU A 56 20.32 -5.83 0.41
N GLY A 57 20.13 -4.70 -0.27
CA GLY A 57 20.01 -4.67 -1.73
C GLY A 57 18.61 -5.02 -2.27
N SER A 58 17.59 -5.18 -1.42
CA SER A 58 16.20 -5.37 -1.87
C SER A 58 15.69 -4.19 -2.71
N GLY A 59 16.18 -2.97 -2.41
CA GLY A 59 15.74 -1.73 -3.04
C GLY A 59 14.36 -1.26 -2.58
N LEU A 60 13.85 -1.77 -1.45
CA LEU A 60 12.58 -1.35 -0.87
C LEU A 60 12.66 0.07 -0.32
N ASP A 61 11.65 0.89 -0.63
CA ASP A 61 11.54 2.26 -0.14
C ASP A 61 11.41 2.27 1.41
N PRO A 62 12.12 3.16 2.12
CA PRO A 62 12.07 3.23 3.57
C PRO A 62 10.65 3.40 4.15
N LEU A 63 9.76 4.14 3.47
CA LEU A 63 8.37 4.30 3.92
C LEU A 63 7.58 2.99 3.75
N ALA A 64 7.84 2.24 2.66
CA ALA A 64 7.22 0.94 2.46
C ALA A 64 7.75 -0.10 3.45
N LEU A 65 9.04 -0.06 3.78
CA LEU A 65 9.63 -0.92 4.81
C LEU A 65 8.98 -0.67 6.17
N LYS A 66 8.92 0.60 6.61
CA LYS A 66 8.21 0.97 7.85
C LYS A 66 6.76 0.49 7.85
N ALA A 67 6.07 0.64 6.73
CA ALA A 67 4.66 0.23 6.61
C ALA A 67 4.42 -1.28 6.75
N ILE A 68 5.42 -2.14 6.50
CA ILE A 68 5.29 -3.59 6.68
C ILE A 68 5.92 -4.11 7.99
N THR A 69 6.78 -3.32 8.64
CA THR A 69 7.45 -3.71 9.89
C THR A 69 6.83 -3.08 11.14
N GLU A 70 6.28 -1.88 11.02
CA GLU A 70 5.69 -1.14 12.12
C GLU A 70 4.18 -1.38 12.16
N GLU A 71 3.62 -1.51 13.36
CA GLU A 71 2.18 -1.43 13.55
C GLU A 71 1.80 0.04 13.32
N PRO A 72 1.07 0.39 12.24
CA PRO A 72 0.83 1.78 11.94
C PRO A 72 0.05 2.41 13.09
N PRO A 73 0.39 3.62 13.52
CA PRO A 73 -0.46 4.35 14.45
C PRO A 73 -1.88 4.41 13.85
N GLN A 74 -2.90 4.44 14.71
CA GLN A 74 -4.32 4.62 14.33
C GLN A 74 -4.59 5.97 13.59
N SER A 75 -3.53 6.66 13.14
CA SER A 75 -3.55 7.85 12.31
C SER A 75 -4.46 7.66 11.10
N ASN A 76 -5.20 8.73 10.81
CA ASN A 76 -6.08 8.76 9.66
C ASN A 76 -5.21 8.80 8.39
N SER A 77 -5.11 7.66 7.70
CA SER A 77 -4.54 7.64 6.35
C SER A 77 -5.18 8.75 5.50
N PRO A 78 -4.38 9.53 4.74
CA PRO A 78 -4.88 10.65 3.95
C PRO A 78 -5.86 10.20 2.87
N VAL A 79 -5.81 8.90 2.52
CA VAL A 79 -6.86 8.24 1.76
C VAL A 79 -8.03 7.97 2.73
N ARG A 80 -8.99 8.89 2.76
CA ARG A 80 -10.35 8.61 3.28
C ARG A 80 -10.77 7.28 2.69
N ALA A 81 -11.27 6.36 3.51
CA ALA A 81 -11.82 5.11 3.01
C ALA A 81 -12.85 5.46 1.95
N ALA A 82 -12.46 5.37 0.68
CA ALA A 82 -13.39 5.56 -0.40
C ALA A 82 -14.41 4.45 -0.16
N THR A 83 -15.63 4.84 0.15
CA THR A 83 -16.78 3.96 0.26
C THR A 83 -16.93 3.24 -1.07
N HIS A 84 -16.20 2.14 -1.23
CA HIS A 84 -16.40 1.13 -2.24
C HIS A 84 -16.74 -0.13 -1.46
N ASP A 85 -17.90 -0.08 -0.83
CA ASP A 85 -18.62 -1.28 -0.48
C ASP A 85 -19.28 -1.76 -1.78
N PRO A 86 -18.80 -2.83 -2.44
CA PRO A 86 -19.37 -3.28 -3.70
C PRO A 86 -20.83 -3.75 -3.56
N ALA A 87 -21.36 -3.84 -2.34
CA ALA A 87 -22.76 -4.14 -2.06
C ALA A 87 -23.71 -2.92 -2.11
N LEU A 88 -23.21 -1.69 -2.27
CA LEU A 88 -24.01 -0.45 -2.20
C LEU A 88 -24.03 0.36 -3.51
N GLN A 89 -23.85 -0.28 -4.67
CA GLN A 89 -24.07 0.37 -5.97
C GLN A 89 -25.53 0.21 -6.39
N GLY A 90 -26.42 1.09 -5.92
CA GLY A 90 -27.83 1.00 -6.32
C GLY A 90 -28.80 2.01 -5.72
N ALA A 91 -28.49 3.30 -5.69
CA ALA A 91 -29.49 4.37 -5.68
C ALA A 91 -28.80 5.74 -5.79
N GLY A 92 -28.98 6.45 -6.91
CA GLY A 92 -28.46 7.81 -7.02
C GLY A 92 -28.44 8.41 -8.42
N ALA A 93 -29.50 8.25 -9.22
CA ALA A 93 -29.82 9.27 -10.23
C ALA A 93 -30.47 10.42 -9.44
N SER A 94 -29.74 11.46 -9.04
CA SER A 94 -29.31 12.61 -9.83
C SER A 94 -30.49 13.36 -10.46
N ASP A 95 -31.22 14.11 -9.63
CA ASP A 95 -31.99 15.28 -10.05
C ASP A 95 -31.11 16.52 -9.89
N ALA A 96 -30.60 17.06 -11.01
CA ALA A 96 -30.12 18.43 -11.11
C ALA A 96 -29.93 18.81 -12.59
N GLY A 97 -30.75 19.76 -13.07
CA GLY A 97 -30.53 20.50 -14.33
C GLY A 97 -31.73 20.54 -15.24
#